data_AF-A0A7C5A6Q0-F1
#
_entry.id   AF-A0A7C5A6Q0-F1
#
_cell.length_a   1.000
_cell.length_b   1.000
_cell.length_c   1.000
_cell.angle_alpha   90.00
_cell.angle_beta   90.00
_cell.angle_gamma   90.00
#
_symmetry.space_group_name_H-M   'P 1'
#
loop_
_entity.id
_entity.type
_entity.pdbx_description
1 polymer ?
#
loop_
_entity_poly.entity_id
_entity_poly.type
_entity_poly.pdbx_seq_one_letter_code
_entity_poly.pdbx_strand_id
1 'polypeptide(L)'
;MAKTKAPKVVSKKHLARLERERRQTRAVIAVAATILLIILGLFTYAVLDQTVLRAYKPVVEVNGDVVRGREFQMRVRLQRQQIINTYLQNYVMAQYFGINENDPYLQNLRQDTENRLQDSRTLGQTVIDQLIESHLIRQYAAQNGITVSEAEVEKAIREAFQYYPDGTPTPAPTLTPVVFSTLSPTQLALVSPTPTFTPWPTPTEAETA
;
A
#
# COMPACT_ATOMS: atom_id res chain seq x y z
N MET A 1 2.08 -59.12 -57.75
CA MET A 1 3.51 -58.73 -57.66
C MET A 1 3.73 -58.02 -56.33
N ALA A 2 4.44 -58.64 -55.38
CA ALA A 2 4.90 -58.01 -54.14
C ALA A 2 6.34 -58.45 -53.90
N LYS A 3 7.27 -57.50 -53.84
CA LYS A 3 8.70 -57.76 -53.72
C LYS A 3 9.04 -57.91 -52.23
N THR A 4 9.13 -59.15 -51.75
CA THR A 4 9.52 -59.46 -50.36
C THR A 4 10.98 -59.06 -50.13
N LYS A 5 11.21 -58.11 -49.21
CA LYS A 5 12.56 -57.66 -48.84
C LYS A 5 13.28 -58.75 -48.02
N ALA A 6 14.43 -59.19 -48.50
CA ALA A 6 15.29 -60.15 -47.81
C ALA A 6 15.86 -59.59 -46.49
N PRO A 7 16.07 -60.41 -45.45
CA PRO A 7 16.53 -59.97 -44.14
C PRO A 7 18.00 -59.51 -44.21
N LYS A 8 18.25 -58.27 -43.81
CA LYS A 8 19.59 -57.66 -43.82
C LYS A 8 20.42 -58.25 -42.67
N VAL A 9 21.44 -59.05 -42.98
CA VAL A 9 22.35 -59.63 -41.98
C VAL A 9 23.28 -58.53 -41.46
N VAL A 10 23.10 -58.14 -40.20
CA VAL A 10 23.88 -57.07 -39.55
C VAL A 10 25.08 -57.68 -38.82
N SER A 11 26.30 -57.22 -39.14
CA SER A 11 27.52 -57.73 -38.48
C SER A 11 27.59 -57.24 -37.03
N LYS A 12 28.08 -58.08 -36.10
CA LYS A 12 28.20 -57.78 -34.66
C LYS A 12 28.93 -56.45 -34.38
N LYS A 13 29.91 -56.08 -35.23
CA LYS A 13 30.63 -54.80 -35.14
C LYS A 13 29.76 -53.59 -35.45
N HIS A 14 28.81 -53.70 -36.39
CA HIS A 14 27.87 -52.62 -36.71
C HIS A 14 26.83 -52.43 -35.60
N LEU A 15 26.37 -53.52 -34.96
CA LEU A 15 25.48 -53.46 -33.79
C LEU A 15 26.12 -52.71 -32.62
N ALA A 16 27.38 -53.01 -32.30
CA ALA A 16 28.12 -52.36 -31.21
C ALA A 16 28.35 -50.85 -31.45
N ARG A 17 28.56 -50.43 -32.71
CA ARG A 17 28.69 -49.00 -33.07
C ARG A 17 27.34 -48.28 -32.96
N LEU A 18 26.27 -48.91 -33.42
CA LEU A 18 24.90 -48.37 -33.36
C LEU A 18 24.44 -48.16 -31.91
N GLU A 19 24.80 -49.06 -30.99
CA GLU A 19 24.47 -48.92 -29.57
C GLU A 19 25.22 -47.76 -28.89
N ARG A 20 26.48 -47.50 -29.27
CA ARG A 20 27.25 -46.36 -28.76
C ARG A 20 26.65 -45.03 -29.24
N GLU A 21 26.30 -44.94 -30.52
CA GLU A 21 25.61 -43.76 -31.08
C GLU A 21 24.26 -43.53 -30.39
N ARG A 22 23.46 -44.58 -30.17
CA ARG A 22 22.18 -44.45 -29.44
C ARG A 22 22.36 -43.92 -28.02
N ARG A 23 23.40 -44.34 -27.29
CA ARG A 23 23.70 -43.82 -25.94
C ARG A 23 24.12 -42.35 -25.99
N GLN A 24 24.98 -41.97 -26.94
CA GLN A 24 25.39 -40.59 -27.15
C GLN A 24 24.20 -39.70 -27.54
N THR A 25 23.38 -40.12 -28.49
CA THR A 25 22.18 -39.39 -28.91
C THR A 25 21.17 -39.25 -27.76
N ARG A 26 20.94 -40.30 -26.97
CA ARG A 26 20.07 -40.19 -25.77
C ARG A 26 20.63 -39.24 -24.72
N ALA A 27 21.94 -39.23 -24.49
CA ALA A 27 22.57 -38.30 -23.57
C ALA A 27 22.45 -36.85 -24.06
N VAL A 28 22.69 -36.59 -25.36
CA VAL A 28 22.52 -35.26 -25.96
C VAL A 28 21.06 -34.79 -25.86
N ILE A 29 20.09 -35.66 -26.16
CA ILE A 29 18.67 -35.34 -26.02
C ILE A 29 18.30 -35.07 -24.55
N ALA A 30 18.81 -35.86 -23.60
CA ALA A 30 18.55 -35.66 -22.18
C ALA A 30 19.12 -34.31 -21.68
N VAL A 31 20.35 -33.96 -22.09
CA VAL A 31 20.96 -32.66 -21.77
C VAL A 31 20.17 -31.52 -22.41
N ALA A 32 19.81 -31.64 -23.70
CA ALA A 32 19.00 -30.64 -24.39
C ALA A 32 17.63 -30.45 -23.72
N ALA A 33 16.95 -31.54 -23.36
CA ALA A 33 15.68 -31.50 -22.65
C ALA A 33 15.81 -30.86 -21.26
N THR A 34 16.91 -31.13 -20.54
CA THR A 34 17.20 -30.53 -19.24
C THR A 34 17.40 -29.02 -19.37
N ILE A 35 18.17 -28.57 -20.37
CA ILE A 35 18.38 -27.15 -20.65
C ILE A 35 17.05 -26.47 -20.99
N LEU A 36 16.22 -27.10 -21.82
CA LEU A 36 14.90 -26.57 -22.21
C LEU A 36 13.97 -26.44 -20.98
N LEU A 37 13.97 -27.44 -20.10
CA LEU A 37 13.26 -27.39 -18.82
C LEU A 37 13.74 -26.25 -17.91
N ILE A 38 15.05 -26.02 -17.82
CA ILE A 38 15.60 -24.91 -17.02
C ILE A 38 15.15 -23.56 -17.60
N ILE A 39 15.21 -23.39 -18.93
CA ILE A 39 14.76 -22.16 -19.59
C ILE A 39 13.28 -21.91 -19.32
N LEU A 40 12.43 -22.93 -19.49
CA LEU A 40 11.01 -22.86 -19.16
C LEU A 40 10.79 -22.53 -17.67
N GLY A 41 11.53 -23.17 -16.77
CA GLY A 41 11.46 -22.91 -15.33
C GLY A 41 11.79 -21.46 -14.97
N LEU A 42 12.88 -20.92 -15.52
CA LEU A 42 13.26 -19.52 -15.34
C LEU A 42 12.22 -18.55 -15.90
N PHE A 43 11.67 -18.83 -17.07
CA PHE A 43 10.64 -17.99 -17.67
C PHE A 43 9.36 -17.98 -16.81
N THR A 44 8.94 -19.16 -16.37
CA THR A 44 7.77 -19.31 -15.48
C THR A 44 7.99 -18.58 -14.16
N TYR A 45 9.18 -18.71 -13.56
CA TYR A 45 9.57 -18.01 -12.34
C TYR A 45 9.58 -16.50 -12.52
N ALA A 46 10.14 -15.98 -13.62
CA ALA A 46 10.19 -14.55 -13.90
C ALA A 46 8.79 -13.93 -14.01
N VAL A 47 7.87 -14.62 -14.69
CA VAL A 47 6.46 -14.21 -14.79
C VAL A 47 5.80 -14.21 -13.40
N LEU A 48 6.01 -15.28 -12.61
CA LEU A 48 5.47 -15.39 -11.25
C LEU A 48 6.03 -14.32 -10.31
N ASP A 49 7.32 -13.98 -10.40
CA ASP A 49 7.91 -12.92 -9.57
C ASP A 49 7.27 -11.56 -9.87
N GLN A 50 7.15 -11.23 -11.15
CA GLN A 50 6.60 -9.93 -11.56
C GLN A 50 5.11 -9.78 -11.24
N THR A 51 4.33 -10.85 -11.37
CA THR A 51 2.87 -10.78 -11.26
C THR A 51 2.33 -11.08 -9.86
N VAL A 52 2.88 -12.09 -9.19
CA VAL A 52 2.30 -12.65 -7.96
C VAL A 52 3.23 -12.43 -6.77
N LEU A 53 4.51 -12.80 -6.85
CA LEU A 53 5.39 -12.80 -5.69
C LEU A 53 5.73 -11.37 -5.22
N ARG A 54 5.83 -10.41 -6.13
CA ARG A 54 6.00 -8.98 -5.77
C ARG A 54 4.89 -8.44 -4.88
N ALA A 55 3.65 -8.94 -5.02
CA ALA A 55 2.52 -8.48 -4.21
C ALA A 55 2.61 -8.96 -2.74
N TYR A 56 3.41 -9.99 -2.46
CA TYR A 56 3.56 -10.54 -1.11
C TYR A 56 4.80 -10.04 -0.37
N LYS A 57 5.71 -9.32 -1.04
CA LYS A 57 6.89 -8.74 -0.40
C LYS A 57 6.47 -7.60 0.54
N PRO A 58 7.06 -7.50 1.75
CA PRO A 58 6.79 -6.40 2.67
C PRO A 58 7.31 -5.08 2.09
N VAL A 59 6.54 -4.00 2.25
CA VAL A 59 6.92 -2.65 1.80
C VAL A 59 7.35 -1.80 3.00
N VAL A 60 6.58 -1.86 4.08
CA VAL A 60 6.86 -1.14 5.34
C VAL A 60 6.32 -1.94 6.51
N GLU A 61 6.92 -1.76 7.68
CA GLU A 61 6.49 -2.34 8.94
C GLU A 61 6.17 -1.21 9.93
N VAL A 62 5.03 -1.32 10.61
CA VAL A 62 4.52 -0.30 11.54
C VAL A 62 4.24 -0.97 12.89
N ASN A 63 5.13 -0.78 13.87
CA ASN A 63 5.02 -1.39 15.21
C ASN A 63 4.77 -2.90 15.20
N GLY A 64 5.39 -3.65 14.28
CA GLY A 64 5.22 -5.09 14.11
C GLY A 64 4.12 -5.51 13.13
N ASP A 65 3.27 -4.59 12.66
CA ASP A 65 2.31 -4.86 11.60
C ASP A 65 2.94 -4.66 10.22
N VAL A 66 2.99 -5.73 9.42
CA VAL A 66 3.63 -5.72 8.10
C VAL A 66 2.63 -5.31 7.02
N VAL A 67 2.93 -4.20 6.35
CA VAL A 67 2.20 -3.74 5.17
C VAL A 67 2.78 -4.40 3.92
N ARG A 68 1.94 -5.17 3.21
CA ARG A 68 2.35 -5.97 2.04
C ARG A 68 2.24 -5.18 0.74
N GLY A 69 3.02 -5.59 -0.26
CA GLY A 69 3.03 -4.99 -1.60
C GLY A 69 1.67 -4.93 -2.28
N ARG A 70 0.77 -5.88 -2.03
CA ARG A 70 -0.59 -5.89 -2.57
C ARG A 70 -1.40 -4.68 -2.10
N GLU A 71 -1.34 -4.37 -0.81
CA GLU A 71 -2.07 -3.24 -0.25
C GLU A 71 -1.51 -1.91 -0.77
N PHE A 72 -0.18 -1.80 -0.79
CA PHE A 72 0.51 -0.66 -1.40
C PHE A 72 0.07 -0.46 -2.86
N GLN A 73 0.09 -1.50 -3.69
CA GLN A 73 -0.33 -1.41 -5.10
C GLN A 73 -1.80 -0.99 -5.25
N MET A 74 -2.70 -1.50 -4.39
CA MET A 74 -4.11 -1.10 -4.39
C MET A 74 -4.28 0.39 -4.04
N ARG A 75 -3.58 0.86 -3.01
CA ARG A 75 -3.60 2.28 -2.62
C ARG A 75 -2.99 3.18 -3.68
N VAL A 76 -1.91 2.78 -4.34
CA VAL A 76 -1.33 3.50 -5.49
C VAL A 76 -2.33 3.63 -6.63
N ARG A 77 -3.04 2.55 -6.98
CA ARG A 77 -4.09 2.59 -8.01
C ARG A 77 -5.21 3.55 -7.63
N LEU A 78 -5.66 3.50 -6.38
CA LEU A 78 -6.67 4.43 -5.86
C LEU A 78 -6.19 5.89 -5.92
N GLN A 79 -4.96 6.17 -5.49
CA GLN A 79 -4.36 7.50 -5.52
C GLN A 79 -4.28 8.05 -6.96
N ARG A 80 -3.87 7.21 -7.92
CA ARG A 80 -3.87 7.59 -9.35
C ARG A 80 -5.27 7.85 -9.87
N GLN A 81 -6.24 7.02 -9.49
CA GLN A 81 -7.64 7.23 -9.87
C GLN A 81 -8.20 8.54 -9.29
N GLN A 82 -7.83 8.90 -8.06
CA GLN A 82 -8.22 10.18 -7.47
C GLN A 82 -7.65 11.36 -8.26
N ILE A 83 -6.38 11.32 -8.65
CA ILE A 83 -5.76 12.36 -9.49
C ILE A 83 -6.51 12.51 -10.82
N ILE A 84 -6.82 11.38 -11.48
CA ILE A 84 -7.58 11.36 -12.74
C ILE A 84 -9.00 11.89 -12.54
N ASN A 85 -9.69 11.48 -11.48
CA ASN A 85 -11.05 11.94 -11.18
C ASN A 85 -11.08 13.45 -10.94
N THR A 86 -10.11 13.99 -10.21
CA THR A 86 -9.98 15.44 -10.01
C THR A 86 -9.77 16.15 -11.34
N TYR A 87 -8.92 15.62 -12.22
CA TYR A 87 -8.74 16.17 -13.57
C TYR A 87 -10.06 16.16 -14.36
N LEU A 88 -10.77 15.03 -14.40
CA LEU A 88 -12.03 14.90 -15.13
C LEU A 88 -13.12 15.85 -14.60
N GLN A 89 -13.22 16.00 -13.28
CA GLN A 89 -14.16 16.94 -12.66
C GLN A 89 -13.86 18.38 -13.08
N ASN A 90 -12.59 18.80 -13.04
CA ASN A 90 -12.17 20.13 -13.47
C ASN A 90 -12.36 20.34 -14.98
N TYR A 91 -12.09 19.31 -15.78
CA TYR A 91 -12.29 19.35 -17.23
C TYR A 91 -13.76 19.54 -17.62
N VAL A 92 -14.68 18.78 -17.01
CA VAL A 92 -16.13 18.94 -17.22
C VAL A 92 -16.60 20.32 -16.79
N MET A 93 -16.10 20.82 -15.66
CA MET A 93 -16.40 22.17 -15.19
C MET A 93 -15.91 23.24 -16.16
N ALA A 94 -14.69 23.10 -16.71
CA ALA A 94 -14.14 24.02 -17.69
C ALA A 94 -14.99 24.06 -18.98
N GLN A 95 -15.44 22.89 -19.46
CA GLN A 95 -16.35 22.82 -20.62
C GLN A 95 -17.67 23.54 -20.36
N TYR A 96 -18.24 23.43 -19.14
CA TYR A 96 -19.46 24.14 -18.76
C TYR A 96 -19.30 25.67 -18.86
N PHE A 97 -18.10 26.20 -18.60
CA PHE A 97 -17.77 27.61 -18.74
C PHE A 97 -17.32 28.01 -20.17
N GLY A 98 -17.42 27.11 -21.15
CA GLY A 98 -17.04 27.37 -22.54
C GLY A 98 -15.52 27.42 -22.78
N ILE A 99 -14.72 26.95 -21.83
CA ILE A 99 -13.27 26.85 -21.98
C ILE A 99 -12.95 25.70 -22.95
N ASN A 100 -12.20 26.00 -24.01
CA ASN A 100 -11.83 25.03 -25.03
C ASN A 100 -10.52 24.30 -24.69
N GLU A 101 -10.25 23.16 -25.35
CA GLU A 101 -9.07 22.32 -25.07
C GLU A 101 -7.72 23.02 -25.27
N ASN A 102 -7.69 24.06 -26.10
CA ASN A 102 -6.51 24.86 -26.42
C ASN A 102 -6.28 26.00 -25.42
N ASP A 103 -7.21 26.22 -24.49
CA ASP A 103 -7.07 27.27 -23.48
C ASP A 103 -5.84 26.99 -22.58
N PRO A 104 -5.01 28.01 -22.30
CA PRO A 104 -3.85 27.86 -21.42
C PRO A 104 -4.17 27.22 -20.07
N TYR A 105 -5.35 27.46 -19.51
CA TYR A 105 -5.79 26.83 -18.27
C TYR A 105 -5.84 25.30 -18.39
N LEU A 106 -6.51 24.78 -19.43
CA LEU A 106 -6.63 23.33 -19.63
C LEU A 106 -5.31 22.68 -20.01
N GLN A 107 -4.44 23.40 -20.73
CA GLN A 107 -3.09 22.91 -21.00
C GLN A 107 -2.28 22.75 -19.71
N ASN A 108 -2.28 23.76 -18.83
CA ASN A 108 -1.58 23.70 -17.55
C ASN A 108 -2.15 22.59 -16.64
N LEU A 109 -3.47 22.45 -16.59
CA LEU A 109 -4.14 21.40 -15.81
C LEU A 109 -3.74 19.99 -16.28
N ARG A 110 -3.68 19.77 -17.60
CA ARG A 110 -3.19 18.48 -18.16
C ARG A 110 -1.74 18.23 -17.78
N GLN A 111 -0.87 19.24 -17.96
CA GLN A 111 0.56 19.10 -17.68
C GLN A 111 0.82 18.80 -16.19
N ASP A 112 0.14 19.49 -15.26
CA ASP A 112 0.25 19.20 -13.82
C ASP A 112 -0.19 17.76 -13.51
N THR A 113 -1.34 17.36 -14.04
CA THR A 113 -1.88 16.00 -13.85
C THR A 113 -0.91 14.94 -14.36
N GLU A 114 -0.33 15.16 -15.54
CA GLU A 114 0.66 14.27 -16.13
C GLU A 114 1.94 14.20 -15.29
N ASN A 115 2.49 15.34 -14.88
CA ASN A 115 3.68 15.39 -14.03
C ASN A 115 3.48 14.60 -12.72
N ARG A 116 2.32 14.75 -12.07
CA ARG A 116 1.97 14.03 -10.84
C ARG A 116 1.79 12.52 -11.06
N LEU A 117 1.28 12.11 -12.22
CA LEU A 117 1.11 10.70 -12.57
C LEU A 117 2.42 10.02 -13.00
N GLN A 118 3.34 10.79 -13.59
CA GLN A 118 4.66 10.31 -14.02
C GLN A 118 5.62 10.15 -12.84
N ASP A 119 5.53 11.01 -11.82
CA ASP A 119 6.34 10.91 -10.60
C ASP A 119 5.90 9.76 -9.68
N SER A 120 6.28 8.55 -10.09
CA SER A 120 6.00 7.31 -9.36
C SER A 120 6.67 7.26 -7.98
N ARG A 121 7.78 7.99 -7.80
CA ARG A 121 8.54 7.97 -6.54
C ARG A 121 7.79 8.77 -5.48
N THR A 122 7.43 10.01 -5.79
CA THR A 122 6.69 10.88 -4.85
C THR A 122 5.30 10.31 -4.57
N LEU A 123 4.63 9.77 -5.60
CA LEU A 123 3.34 9.11 -5.42
C LEU A 123 3.46 7.87 -4.51
N GLY A 124 4.49 7.06 -4.73
CA GLY A 124 4.78 5.90 -3.88
C GLY A 124 5.06 6.28 -2.43
N GLN A 125 5.86 7.31 -2.18
CA GLN A 125 6.13 7.81 -0.83
C GLN A 125 4.85 8.31 -0.15
N THR A 126 4.06 9.14 -0.83
CA THR A 126 2.76 9.62 -0.33
C THR A 126 1.85 8.47 0.11
N VAL A 127 1.79 7.40 -0.67
CA VAL A 127 0.97 6.22 -0.34
C VAL A 127 1.53 5.45 0.84
N ILE A 128 2.86 5.35 0.97
CA ILE A 128 3.50 4.73 2.14
C ILE A 128 3.16 5.53 3.39
N ASP A 129 3.27 6.85 3.35
CA ASP A 129 2.97 7.72 4.49
C ASP A 129 1.50 7.59 4.92
N GLN A 130 0.57 7.61 3.95
CA GLN A 130 -0.85 7.37 4.21
C GLN A 130 -1.14 5.99 4.83
N LEU A 131 -0.40 4.96 4.40
CA LEU A 131 -0.52 3.62 4.97
C LEU A 131 0.00 3.57 6.40
N ILE A 132 1.15 4.18 6.66
CA ILE A 132 1.71 4.29 8.01
C ILE A 132 0.72 5.00 8.93
N GLU A 133 0.22 6.17 8.52
CA GLU A 133 -0.75 6.95 9.30
C GLU A 133 -2.03 6.14 9.56
N SER A 134 -2.59 5.50 8.53
CA SER A 134 -3.78 4.67 8.69
C SER A 134 -3.57 3.50 9.65
N HIS A 135 -2.37 2.90 9.68
CA HIS A 135 -2.06 1.83 10.62
C HIS A 135 -1.89 2.35 12.05
N LEU A 136 -1.19 3.47 12.23
CA LEU A 136 -1.03 4.11 13.54
C LEU A 136 -2.38 4.52 14.14
N ILE A 137 -3.28 5.10 13.35
CA ILE A 137 -4.63 5.46 13.78
C ILE A 137 -5.42 4.22 14.22
N ARG A 138 -5.34 3.12 13.46
CA ARG A 138 -6.02 1.86 13.83
C ARG A 138 -5.47 1.25 15.11
N GLN A 139 -4.15 1.27 15.29
CA GLN A 139 -3.50 0.77 16.51
C GLN A 139 -3.93 1.61 17.71
N TYR A 140 -3.92 2.94 17.59
CA TYR A 140 -4.39 3.84 18.63
C TYR A 140 -5.88 3.60 18.95
N ALA A 141 -6.73 3.49 17.93
CA ALA A 141 -8.15 3.20 18.11
C ALA A 141 -8.38 1.89 18.88
N ALA A 142 -7.69 0.81 18.50
CA ALA A 142 -7.77 -0.47 19.19
C ALA A 142 -7.31 -0.39 20.65
N GLN A 143 -6.20 0.31 20.92
CA GLN A 143 -5.68 0.49 22.29
C GLN A 143 -6.63 1.31 23.18
N ASN A 144 -7.39 2.23 22.59
CA ASN A 144 -8.34 3.09 23.30
C ASN A 144 -9.79 2.56 23.26
N GLY A 145 -10.01 1.32 22.79
CA GLY A 145 -11.33 0.72 22.72
C GLY A 145 -12.30 1.42 21.76
N ILE A 146 -11.78 2.16 20.78
CA ILE A 146 -12.57 2.83 19.74
C ILE A 146 -12.92 1.80 18.67
N THR A 147 -14.19 1.38 18.64
CA THR A 147 -14.73 0.45 17.64
C THR A 147 -15.78 1.14 16.79
N VAL A 148 -15.88 0.75 15.52
CA VAL A 148 -16.88 1.27 14.58
C VAL A 148 -17.79 0.13 14.17
N SER A 149 -19.10 0.32 14.30
CA SER A 149 -20.13 -0.63 13.88
C SER A 149 -20.58 -0.39 12.44
N GLU A 150 -21.14 -1.40 11.79
CA GLU A 150 -21.68 -1.28 10.43
C GLU A 150 -22.83 -0.26 10.34
N ALA A 151 -23.66 -0.17 11.40
CA ALA A 151 -24.75 0.79 11.46
C ALA A 151 -24.23 2.25 11.49
N GLU A 152 -23.11 2.50 12.17
CA GLU A 152 -22.46 3.82 12.17
C GLU A 152 -21.87 4.15 10.80
N VAL A 153 -21.29 3.17 10.10
CA VAL A 153 -20.77 3.36 8.74
C VAL A 153 -21.90 3.68 7.77
N GLU A 154 -22.99 2.91 7.81
CA GLU A 154 -24.16 3.14 6.97
C GLU A 154 -24.78 4.51 7.25
N LYS A 155 -24.92 4.88 8.53
CA LYS A 155 -25.37 6.21 8.93
C LYS A 155 -24.46 7.30 8.34
N ALA A 156 -23.15 7.18 8.48
CA ALA A 156 -22.19 8.15 7.95
C ALA A 156 -22.26 8.26 6.42
N ILE A 157 -22.47 7.16 5.70
CA ILE A 157 -22.68 7.17 4.24
C ILE A 157 -23.96 7.93 3.89
N ARG A 158 -25.08 7.64 4.57
CA ARG A 158 -26.35 8.34 4.33
C ARG A 158 -26.22 9.85 4.57
N GLU A 159 -25.59 10.23 5.68
CA GLU A 159 -25.33 11.64 6.02
C GLU A 159 -24.44 12.32 4.97
N ALA A 160 -23.42 11.63 4.46
CA ALA A 160 -22.57 12.14 3.39
C ALA A 160 -23.34 12.45 2.08
N PHE A 161 -24.42 11.71 1.82
CA PHE A 161 -25.34 11.96 0.69
C PHE A 161 -26.56 12.80 1.08
N GLN A 162 -26.57 13.41 2.27
CA GLN A 162 -27.70 14.19 2.81
C GLN A 162 -29.03 13.41 2.84
N TYR A 163 -28.96 12.08 2.95
CA TYR A 163 -30.12 11.22 3.04
C TYR A 163 -30.47 10.95 4.50
N TYR A 164 -31.65 11.41 4.91
CA TYR A 164 -32.10 11.38 6.29
C TYR A 164 -33.47 10.68 6.39
N PRO A 165 -33.49 9.34 6.40
CA PRO A 165 -34.75 8.59 6.39
C PRO A 165 -35.61 8.86 7.64
N ASP A 166 -34.97 9.15 8.77
CA ASP A 166 -35.61 9.41 10.06
C ASP A 166 -35.66 10.91 10.41
N GLY A 167 -35.40 11.81 9.44
CA GLY A 167 -35.32 13.26 9.62
C GLY A 167 -33.89 13.77 9.84
N THR A 168 -33.66 15.07 9.59
CA THR A 168 -32.33 15.67 9.74
C THR A 168 -31.87 15.63 11.20
N PRO A 169 -30.64 15.19 11.50
CA PRO A 169 -30.13 15.19 12.86
C PRO A 169 -30.14 16.63 13.36
N THR A 170 -30.86 16.84 14.47
CA THR A 170 -30.76 18.10 15.20
C THR A 170 -29.32 18.22 15.68
N PRO A 171 -28.62 19.35 15.43
CA PRO A 171 -27.24 19.50 15.87
C PRO A 171 -27.14 19.20 17.37
N ALA A 172 -26.14 18.39 17.74
CA ALA A 172 -25.85 18.12 19.14
C ALA A 172 -25.65 19.46 19.87
N PRO A 173 -26.13 19.60 21.12
CA PRO A 173 -25.96 20.84 21.86
C PRO A 173 -24.48 21.21 21.89
N THR A 174 -24.16 22.43 21.44
CA THR A 174 -22.82 22.98 21.61
C THR A 174 -22.50 22.96 23.10
N LEU A 175 -21.46 22.20 23.48
CA LEU A 175 -20.99 22.20 24.86
C LEU A 175 -20.69 23.65 25.24
N THR A 176 -21.38 24.15 26.26
CA THR A 176 -21.13 25.50 26.76
C THR A 176 -19.66 25.56 27.19
N PRO A 177 -18.85 26.50 26.67
CA PRO A 177 -17.47 26.60 27.10
C PRO A 177 -17.44 26.79 28.61
N VAL A 178 -16.71 25.92 29.31
CA VAL A 178 -16.46 26.09 30.74
C VAL A 178 -15.52 27.28 30.87
N VAL A 179 -16.09 28.46 31.18
CA VAL A 179 -15.31 29.62 31.56
C VAL A 179 -14.78 29.40 32.96
N PHE A 180 -13.48 29.15 33.09
CA PHE A 180 -12.82 29.28 34.38
C PHE A 180 -12.79 30.77 34.73
N SER A 181 -13.28 31.14 35.91
CA SER A 181 -13.22 32.53 36.37
C SER A 181 -11.75 32.97 36.41
N THR A 182 -11.42 34.03 35.67
CA THR A 182 -10.16 34.74 35.87
C THR A 182 -10.28 35.51 37.19
N LEU A 183 -9.52 35.08 38.21
CA LEU A 183 -9.51 35.75 39.50
C LEU A 183 -9.06 37.21 39.32
N SER A 184 -9.78 38.15 39.94
CA SER A 184 -9.35 39.54 39.98
C SER A 184 -8.06 39.70 40.80
N PRO A 185 -7.28 40.77 40.62
CA PRO A 185 -6.07 41.00 41.43
C PRO A 185 -6.34 40.99 42.94
N THR A 186 -7.51 41.46 43.37
CA THR A 186 -7.96 41.42 44.76
C THR A 186 -8.28 40.00 45.24
N GLN A 187 -8.84 39.16 44.36
CA GLN A 187 -9.09 37.76 44.65
C GLN A 187 -7.79 36.95 44.69
N LEU A 188 -6.84 37.22 43.79
CA LEU A 188 -5.48 36.66 43.83
C LEU A 188 -4.74 37.03 45.13
N ALA A 189 -4.99 38.22 45.70
CA ALA A 189 -4.40 38.63 46.97
C ALA A 189 -5.02 37.91 48.19
N LEU A 190 -6.25 37.40 48.07
CA LEU A 190 -6.94 36.62 49.11
C LEU A 190 -6.63 35.12 49.02
N VAL A 191 -6.22 34.63 47.85
CA VAL A 191 -5.73 33.26 47.68
C VAL A 191 -4.31 33.20 48.22
N SER A 192 -4.13 32.61 49.41
CA SER A 192 -2.78 32.37 49.92
C SER A 192 -2.03 31.47 48.94
N PRO A 193 -0.77 31.77 48.56
CA PRO A 193 0.00 30.86 47.74
C PRO A 193 0.06 29.49 48.43
N THR A 194 -0.26 28.43 47.69
CA THR A 194 -0.06 27.06 48.17
C THR A 194 1.39 26.94 48.65
N PRO A 195 1.65 26.46 49.88
CA PRO A 195 3.01 26.39 50.39
C PRO A 195 3.85 25.55 49.44
N THR A 196 4.88 26.18 48.86
CA THR A 196 5.86 25.49 48.02
C THR A 196 6.54 24.44 48.89
N PHE A 197 6.45 23.17 48.47
CA PHE A 197 7.16 22.09 49.13
C PHE A 197 8.65 22.45 49.20
N THR A 198 9.17 22.60 50.42
CA THR A 198 10.60 22.75 50.64
C THR A 198 11.21 21.36 50.53
N PRO A 199 12.11 21.08 49.56
CA PRO A 199 12.76 19.78 49.49
C PRO A 199 13.61 19.58 50.75
N TRP A 200 13.53 18.37 51.32
CA TRP A 200 14.39 17.98 52.43
C TRP A 200 15.86 18.03 52.00
N PRO A 201 16.81 18.43 52.87
CA PRO A 201 18.23 18.40 52.54
C PRO A 201 18.64 16.97 52.20
N THR A 202 19.20 16.79 51.00
CA THR A 202 19.82 15.52 50.57
C THR A 202 20.96 15.19 51.54
N PRO A 203 20.99 14.00 52.16
CA PRO A 203 22.14 13.58 52.96
C PRO A 203 23.38 13.51 52.06
N THR A 204 24.43 14.23 52.42
CA THR A 204 25.76 14.08 51.81
C THR A 204 26.33 12.74 52.26
N GLU A 205 26.49 11.79 51.33
CA GLU A 205 27.25 10.57 51.58
C GLU A 205 28.70 10.95 51.90
N ALA A 206 29.19 10.48 53.05
CA ALA A 206 30.58 10.61 53.44
C ALA A 206 31.43 9.67 52.59
N GLU A 207 32.35 10.24 51.83
CA GLU A 207 33.40 9.53 51.11
C GLU A 207 34.26 8.76 52.12
N THR A 208 34.25 7.43 52.05
CA THR A 208 35.13 6.59 52.88
C THR A 208 36.18 5.98 51.97
N ALA A 209 37.44 6.27 52.30
CA ALA A 209 38.66 5.77 51.66
C ALA A 209 38.91 4.29 51.94
#